data_AF-A1SNA6-F1
#
_entry.id   AF-A1SNA6-F1
#
_cell.length_a   1.000
_cell.length_b   1.000
_cell.length_c   1.000
_cell.angle_alpha   90.00
_cell.angle_beta   90.00
_cell.angle_gamma   90.00
#
_symmetry.space_group_name_H-M   'P 1'
#
loop_
_entity.id
_entity.type
_entity.pdbx_description
1 polymer ?
#
loop_
_entity_poly.entity_id
_entity_poly.type
_entity_poly.pdbx_seq_one_letter_code
_entity_poly.pdbx_strand_id
1 'polypeptide(L)'
;MSTSGPVTADRLRITWSPRDEWRTLTALAVVGALLAAAMALFGLPPVDLHGPLHRMGIMDPFCGGTRATRFAARGDLGRAWTYNPLGVVVVLGALGVLGRAVVGVASRRWLTVEVRLGRRGRQVVLAVVILLLVALEIRQQSRVDLLLVPTH
;
A
#
# COMPACT_ATOMS: atom_id res chain seq x y z
N MET A 1 -38.94 26.91 -4.57
CA MET A 1 -38.07 26.52 -3.44
C MET A 1 -37.25 25.31 -3.86
N SER A 2 -35.98 25.51 -4.23
CA SER A 2 -35.06 24.43 -4.57
C SER A 2 -33.86 24.57 -3.63
N THR A 3 -33.77 23.67 -2.66
CA THR A 3 -32.70 23.62 -1.67
C THR A 3 -31.45 23.03 -2.33
N SER A 4 -30.59 23.89 -2.86
CA SER A 4 -29.21 23.53 -3.15
C SER A 4 -28.50 23.27 -1.83
N GLY A 5 -28.59 22.03 -1.34
CA GLY A 5 -27.75 21.55 -0.25
C GLY A 5 -26.27 21.80 -0.60
N PRO A 6 -25.41 22.12 0.39
CA PRO A 6 -24.03 22.47 0.10
C PRO A 6 -23.36 21.31 -0.63
N VAL A 7 -22.98 21.54 -1.89
CA VAL A 7 -22.05 20.65 -2.59
C VAL A 7 -20.77 20.72 -1.78
N THR A 8 -20.51 19.67 -1.00
CA THR A 8 -19.28 19.54 -0.22
C THR A 8 -18.15 19.43 -1.24
N ALA A 9 -17.51 20.56 -1.52
CA ALA A 9 -16.36 20.62 -2.41
C ALA A 9 -15.22 19.79 -1.81
N ASP A 10 -14.56 19.00 -2.65
CA ASP A 10 -13.36 18.29 -2.26
C ASP A 10 -12.31 19.31 -1.81
N ARG A 11 -11.74 19.12 -0.62
CA ARG A 11 -10.75 20.03 -0.04
C ARG A 11 -9.50 19.26 0.34
N LEU A 12 -8.38 19.65 -0.26
CA LEU A 12 -7.03 19.26 0.16
C LEU A 12 -6.45 20.41 0.98
N ARG A 13 -6.02 20.12 2.21
CA ARG A 13 -5.33 21.08 3.07
C ARG A 13 -4.00 20.50 3.50
N ILE A 14 -2.93 21.23 3.24
CA ILE A 14 -1.57 20.87 3.67
C ILE A 14 -1.15 21.87 4.73
N THR A 15 -0.81 21.40 5.92
CA THR A 15 -0.38 22.23 7.04
C THR A 15 0.88 21.67 7.68
N TRP A 16 1.64 22.56 8.33
CA TRP A 16 2.72 22.16 9.22
C TRP A 16 2.21 22.25 10.66
N SER A 17 2.19 21.13 11.36
CA SER A 17 1.75 21.03 12.75
C SER A 17 2.93 20.77 13.68
N PRO A 18 2.94 21.30 14.91
CA PRO A 18 3.94 20.93 15.91
C PRO A 18 3.81 19.48 16.40
N ARG A 19 2.70 18.78 16.11
CA ARG A 19 2.46 17.39 16.52
C ARG A 19 2.31 16.48 15.31
N ASP A 20 2.79 15.25 15.45
CA ASP A 20 2.47 14.20 14.50
C ASP A 20 1.02 13.76 14.69
N GLU A 21 0.13 14.24 13.82
CA GLU A 21 -1.27 13.81 13.78
C GLU A 21 -1.39 12.37 13.22
N TRP A 22 -0.36 11.85 12.56
CA TRP A 22 -0.40 10.59 11.81
C TRP A 22 0.49 9.52 12.43
N ARG A 23 0.67 9.57 13.76
CA ARG A 23 1.54 8.65 14.53
C ARG A 23 1.29 7.19 14.24
N THR A 24 0.02 6.79 14.14
CA THR A 24 -0.35 5.39 13.83
C THR A 24 0.16 4.98 12.45
N LEU A 25 0.06 5.86 11.46
CA LEU A 25 0.58 5.58 10.13
C LEU A 25 2.12 5.52 10.14
N THR A 26 2.77 6.43 10.86
CA THR A 26 4.22 6.39 11.09
C THR A 26 4.64 5.05 11.73
N ALA A 27 3.93 4.60 12.77
CA ALA A 27 4.20 3.34 13.46
C ALA A 27 4.00 2.13 12.53
N LEU A 28 2.92 2.10 11.76
CA LEU A 28 2.66 1.05 10.78
C LEU A 28 3.74 1.01 9.69
N ALA A 29 4.21 2.17 9.22
CA ALA A 29 5.29 2.26 8.24
C ALA A 29 6.62 1.74 8.82
N VAL A 30 6.93 2.05 10.08
CA VAL A 30 8.13 1.53 10.77
C VAL A 30 8.04 0.01 10.91
N VAL A 31 6.93 -0.52 11.43
CA VAL A 31 6.74 -1.98 11.58
C VAL A 31 6.81 -2.68 10.23
N GLY A 32 6.12 -2.14 9.22
CA GLY A 32 6.15 -2.68 7.86
C GLY A 32 7.56 -2.66 7.24
N ALA A 33 8.33 -1.60 7.45
CA ALA A 33 9.70 -1.51 6.97
C ALA A 33 10.62 -2.51 7.69
N LEU A 34 10.44 -2.72 8.99
CA LEU A 34 11.18 -3.74 9.75
C LEU A 34 10.87 -5.15 9.23
N LEU A 35 9.60 -5.46 8.98
CA LEU A 35 9.21 -6.74 8.39
C LEU A 35 9.77 -6.92 6.98
N ALA A 36 9.72 -5.87 6.14
CA ALA A 36 10.30 -5.90 4.80
C ALA A 36 11.82 -6.11 4.83
N ALA A 37 12.53 -5.44 5.74
CA ALA A 37 13.96 -5.62 5.96
C ALA A 37 14.29 -7.02 6.47
N ALA A 38 13.51 -7.55 7.42
CA ALA A 38 13.66 -8.92 7.90
C ALA A 38 13.49 -9.93 6.75
N MET A 39 12.46 -9.77 5.90
CA MET A 39 12.28 -10.64 4.73
C MET A 39 13.42 -10.50 3.71
N ALA A 40 13.96 -9.29 3.55
CA ALA A 40 15.09 -9.03 2.66
C ALA A 40 16.38 -9.71 3.15
N LEU A 41 16.61 -9.77 4.46
CA LEU A 41 17.81 -10.34 5.06
C LEU A 41 17.70 -11.86 5.28
N PHE A 42 16.58 -12.32 5.85
CA PHE A 42 16.41 -13.69 6.34
C PHE A 42 15.58 -14.57 5.39
N GLY A 43 14.98 -14.00 4.34
CA GLY A 43 14.07 -14.72 3.45
C GLY A 43 12.61 -14.62 3.91
N LEU A 44 11.72 -15.30 3.20
CA LEU A 44 10.30 -15.26 3.51
C LEU A 44 10.00 -16.07 4.79
N PRO A 45 8.99 -15.68 5.58
CA PRO A 45 8.61 -16.46 6.74
C PRO A 45 8.18 -17.87 6.28
N PRO A 46 8.56 -18.94 7.02
CA PRO A 46 8.24 -20.34 6.66
C PRO A 46 6.80 -20.70 7.03
N VAL A 47 5.88 -19.73 6.94
CA VAL A 47 4.46 -19.91 7.19
C VAL A 47 3.69 -19.81 5.88
N ASP A 48 2.77 -20.74 5.68
CA ASP A 48 1.84 -20.69 4.55
C ASP A 48 0.86 -19.54 4.79
N LEU A 49 1.13 -18.38 4.19
CA LEU A 49 0.25 -17.21 4.23
C LEU A 49 -0.83 -17.23 3.14
N HIS A 50 -0.90 -18.30 2.36
CA HIS A 50 -1.86 -18.39 1.27
C HIS A 50 -3.26 -18.75 1.79
N GLY A 51 -4.28 -18.10 1.21
CA GLY A 51 -5.66 -18.46 1.46
C GLY A 51 -6.00 -19.85 0.89
N PRO A 52 -7.07 -20.51 1.36
CA PRO A 52 -7.49 -21.82 0.87
C PRO A 52 -7.76 -21.83 -0.64
N LEU A 53 -8.22 -20.70 -1.20
CA LEU A 53 -8.48 -20.53 -2.64
C LEU A 53 -7.20 -20.56 -3.49
N HIS A 54 -6.07 -20.12 -2.95
CA HIS A 54 -4.78 -20.16 -3.64
C HIS A 54 -4.36 -21.60 -3.98
N ARG A 55 -4.69 -22.55 -3.10
CA ARG A 55 -4.43 -23.99 -3.33
C ARG A 55 -5.32 -24.58 -4.43
N MET A 56 -6.42 -23.91 -4.76
CA MET A 56 -7.32 -24.27 -5.85
C MET A 56 -6.98 -23.52 -7.16
N GLY A 57 -5.85 -22.80 -7.20
CA GLY A 57 -5.42 -22.02 -8.36
C GLY A 57 -6.11 -20.66 -8.49
N ILE A 58 -6.93 -20.25 -7.51
CA ILE A 58 -7.60 -18.95 -7.51
C ILE A 58 -6.71 -17.97 -6.74
N MET A 59 -6.10 -17.04 -7.47
CA MET A 59 -5.22 -16.01 -6.91
C MET A 59 -6.02 -14.81 -6.43
N ASP A 60 -5.76 -14.27 -5.25
CA ASP A 60 -6.29 -12.97 -4.83
C ASP A 60 -5.36 -11.80 -5.26
N PRO A 61 -5.78 -10.52 -5.13
CA PRO A 61 -4.98 -9.39 -5.59
C PRO A 61 -3.65 -9.21 -4.83
N PHE A 62 -3.55 -9.79 -3.62
CA PHE A 62 -2.39 -9.71 -2.74
C PHE A 62 -1.41 -10.88 -2.95
N CYS A 63 -1.76 -11.86 -3.79
CA CYS A 63 -0.88 -12.97 -4.13
C CYS A 63 0.48 -12.47 -4.64
N GLY A 64 1.56 -13.10 -4.16
CA GLY A 64 2.93 -12.65 -4.42
C GLY A 64 3.35 -11.36 -3.67
N GLY A 65 2.50 -10.80 -2.80
CA GLY A 65 2.78 -9.56 -2.08
C GLY A 65 4.04 -9.60 -1.23
N THR A 66 4.25 -10.67 -0.46
CA THR A 66 5.45 -10.83 0.39
C THR A 66 6.74 -10.93 -0.44
N ARG A 67 6.71 -11.65 -1.58
CA ARG A 67 7.81 -11.68 -2.56
C ARG A 67 8.07 -10.29 -3.12
N ALA A 68 7.01 -9.60 -3.54
CA ALA A 68 7.14 -8.25 -4.09
C ALA A 68 7.75 -7.29 -3.08
N THR A 69 7.28 -7.30 -1.83
CA THR A 69 7.84 -6.49 -0.74
C THR A 69 9.31 -6.82 -0.49
N ARG A 70 9.70 -8.10 -0.47
CA ARG A 70 11.10 -8.51 -0.32
C ARG A 70 11.98 -8.00 -1.47
N PHE A 71 11.53 -8.16 -2.72
CA PHE A 71 12.29 -7.67 -3.88
C PHE A 71 12.38 -6.13 -3.89
N ALA A 72 11.30 -5.44 -3.56
CA ALA A 72 11.28 -3.99 -3.46
C ALA A 72 12.22 -3.50 -2.34
N ALA A 73 12.26 -4.17 -1.19
CA ALA A 73 13.19 -3.87 -0.10
C ALA A 73 14.67 -4.11 -0.49
N ARG A 74 14.93 -5.01 -1.44
CA ARG A 74 16.26 -5.23 -2.02
C ARG A 74 16.59 -4.28 -3.18
N GLY A 75 15.68 -3.37 -3.53
CA GLY A 75 15.84 -2.45 -4.66
C GLY A 75 15.53 -3.06 -6.04
N ASP A 76 15.09 -4.32 -6.11
CA ASP A 76 14.72 -5.00 -7.36
C ASP A 76 13.25 -4.73 -7.70
N LEU A 77 12.97 -3.51 -8.14
CA LEU A 77 11.61 -3.07 -8.47
C LEU A 77 11.02 -3.82 -9.66
N GLY A 78 11.85 -4.30 -10.59
CA GLY A 78 11.41 -5.09 -11.76
C GLY A 78 10.83 -6.44 -11.34
N ARG A 79 11.53 -7.17 -10.48
CA ARG A 79 10.98 -8.42 -9.91
C ARG A 79 9.82 -8.14 -8.97
N ALA A 80 9.89 -7.09 -8.16
CA ALA A 80 8.79 -6.72 -7.28
C ALA A 80 7.50 -6.47 -8.06
N TRP A 81 7.57 -5.69 -9.13
CA TRP A 81 6.46 -5.43 -10.04
C TRP A 81 5.96 -6.73 -10.68
N THR A 82 6.87 -7.60 -11.11
CA THR A 82 6.54 -8.87 -11.75
C THR A 82 5.67 -9.73 -10.84
N TYR A 83 6.02 -9.84 -9.56
CA TYR A 83 5.23 -10.56 -8.56
C TYR A 83 3.95 -9.83 -8.18
N ASN A 84 4.04 -8.59 -7.70
CA ASN A 84 2.88 -7.83 -7.30
C ASN A 84 3.14 -6.31 -7.36
N PRO A 85 2.56 -5.59 -8.33
CA PRO A 85 2.67 -4.12 -8.42
C PRO A 85 2.21 -3.39 -7.16
N LEU A 86 1.21 -3.92 -6.44
CA LEU A 86 0.75 -3.33 -5.18
C LEU A 86 1.85 -3.34 -4.11
N GLY A 87 2.70 -4.37 -4.09
CA GLY A 87 3.86 -4.44 -3.20
C GLY A 87 4.84 -3.28 -3.39
N VAL A 88 5.05 -2.85 -4.64
CA VAL A 88 5.87 -1.66 -4.96
C VAL A 88 5.22 -0.39 -4.42
N VAL A 89 3.92 -0.21 -4.67
CA VAL A 89 3.16 0.96 -4.18
C VAL A 89 3.20 1.05 -2.65
N VAL A 90 3.02 -0.07 -1.95
CA VAL A 90 3.07 -0.13 -0.48
C VAL A 90 4.46 0.24 0.05
N VAL A 91 5.53 -0.30 -0.54
CA VAL A 91 6.91 0.01 -0.10
C VAL A 91 7.24 1.48 -0.35
N LEU A 92 6.90 2.04 -1.52
CA LEU A 92 7.11 3.46 -1.81
C LEU A 92 6.29 4.36 -0.88
N GLY A 93 5.04 3.98 -0.58
CA GLY A 93 4.19 4.67 0.38
C GLY A 93 4.79 4.68 1.79
N ALA A 94 5.30 3.52 2.25
CA ALA A 94 5.98 3.41 3.53
C ALA A 94 7.24 4.28 3.58
N LEU A 95 8.07 4.29 2.53
CA LEU A 95 9.23 5.17 2.41
C LEU A 95 8.83 6.66 2.45
N GLY A 96 7.73 7.03 1.80
CA GLY A 96 7.19 8.40 1.87
C GLY A 96 6.77 8.80 3.29
N VAL A 97 6.09 7.91 4.01
CA VAL A 97 5.71 8.14 5.42
C VAL A 97 6.93 8.23 6.32
N LEU A 98 7.94 7.38 6.12
CA LEU A 98 9.19 7.43 6.87
C LEU A 98 9.98 8.71 6.56
N GLY A 99 10.07 9.12 5.30
CA GLY A 99 10.69 10.38 4.88
C GLY A 99 9.99 11.57 5.52
N ARG A 100 8.65 11.59 5.53
CA ARG A 100 7.85 12.57 6.28
C ARG A 100 8.21 12.57 7.76
N ALA A 101 8.37 11.40 8.38
CA ALA A 101 8.71 11.29 9.79
C ALA A 101 10.13 11.81 10.08
N VAL A 102 11.11 11.52 9.22
CA VAL A 102 12.48 12.06 9.32
C VAL A 102 12.46 13.59 9.26
N VAL A 103 11.74 14.17 8.28
CA VAL A 103 11.57 15.63 8.17
C VAL A 103 10.86 16.19 9.41
N GLY A 104 9.84 15.49 9.92
CA GLY A 104 9.09 15.85 11.12
C GLY A 104 9.96 15.94 12.37
N VAL A 105 10.81 14.94 12.57
CA VAL A 105 11.75 14.89 13.70
C VAL A 105 12.85 15.96 13.55
N ALA A 106 13.45 16.08 12.37
CA ALA A 106 14.54 17.02 12.12
C ALA A 106 14.11 18.49 12.24
N SER A 107 12.93 18.83 11.71
CA SER A 107 12.40 20.21 11.75
C SER A 107 11.57 20.52 12.99
N ARG A 108 11.25 19.51 13.80
CA ARG A 108 10.22 19.55 14.87
C ARG A 108 8.86 20.04 14.38
N ARG A 109 8.58 19.94 13.08
CA ARG A 109 7.33 20.33 12.44
C ARG A 109 6.88 19.20 11.51
N TRP A 110 5.66 18.73 11.73
CA TRP A 110 5.08 17.60 11.02
C TRP A 110 4.21 18.07 9.87
N LEU A 111 4.45 17.52 8.68
CA LEU A 111 3.60 17.75 7.53
C LEU A 111 2.28 16.99 7.74
N THR A 112 1.16 17.68 7.75
CA THR A 112 -0.17 17.09 7.87
C THR A 112 -0.95 17.36 6.58
N VAL A 113 -1.49 16.30 5.98
CA VAL A 113 -2.29 16.38 4.75
C VAL A 113 -3.72 15.98 5.08
N GLU A 114 -4.62 16.95 5.20
CA GLU A 114 -6.04 16.67 5.40
C GLU A 114 -6.74 16.60 4.04
N VAL A 115 -7.26 15.42 3.70
CA VAL A 115 -8.09 15.22 2.52
C VAL A 115 -9.53 15.06 2.97
N ARG A 116 -10.38 16.02 2.62
CA ARG A 116 -11.84 15.92 2.82
C ARG A 116 -12.49 15.73 1.46
N LEU A 117 -12.91 14.51 1.18
CA LEU A 117 -13.67 14.17 -0.01
C LEU A 117 -15.17 14.32 0.27
N GLY A 118 -15.88 15.01 -0.61
CA GLY A 118 -17.33 14.98 -0.67
C GLY A 118 -17.83 13.58 -1.06
N ARG A 119 -19.16 13.37 -1.00
CA ARG A 119 -19.76 12.05 -1.29
C ARG A 119 -19.37 11.53 -2.68
N ARG A 120 -19.39 12.40 -3.70
CA ARG A 120 -19.00 12.06 -5.08
C ARG A 120 -17.51 11.73 -5.18
N GLY A 121 -16.63 12.56 -4.60
CA GLY A 121 -15.19 12.30 -4.58
C GLY A 121 -14.86 10.96 -3.93
N ARG A 122 -15.50 10.64 -2.80
CA ARG A 122 -15.36 9.34 -2.13
C ARG A 122 -15.84 8.17 -3.00
N GLN A 123 -16.98 8.33 -3.69
CA GLN A 123 -17.49 7.31 -4.62
C GLN A 123 -16.54 7.09 -5.80
N VAL A 124 -15.97 8.15 -6.37
CA VAL A 124 -14.99 8.06 -7.46
C VAL A 124 -13.72 7.36 -7.00
N VAL A 125 -13.15 7.75 -5.85
CA VAL A 125 -11.96 7.10 -5.30
C VAL A 125 -12.23 5.62 -5.04
N LEU A 126 -13.38 5.28 -4.45
CA LEU A 126 -13.75 3.90 -4.20
C LEU A 126 -13.90 3.11 -5.52
N ALA A 127 -14.55 3.68 -6.52
CA ALA A 127 -14.70 3.05 -7.84
C ALA A 127 -13.36 2.81 -8.51
N VAL A 128 -12.44 3.77 -8.45
CA VAL A 128 -11.08 3.65 -8.98
C VAL A 128 -10.31 2.56 -8.24
N VAL A 129 -10.36 2.52 -6.91
CA VAL A 129 -9.69 1.47 -6.11
C VAL A 129 -10.24 0.10 -6.47
N ILE A 130 -11.56 -0.07 -6.56
CA ILE A 130 -12.18 -1.33 -6.96
C ILE A 130 -11.72 -1.74 -8.36
N LEU A 131 -11.74 -0.82 -9.33
CA LEU A 131 -11.32 -1.10 -10.69
C LEU A 131 -9.85 -1.55 -10.76
N LEU A 132 -8.97 -0.89 -9.99
CA LEU A 132 -7.56 -1.27 -9.91
C LEU A 132 -7.36 -2.64 -9.25
N LEU A 133 -8.13 -2.97 -8.21
CA LEU A 133 -8.09 -4.28 -7.59
C LEU A 133 -8.60 -5.38 -8.53
N VAL A 134 -9.65 -5.12 -9.30
CA VAL A 134 -10.15 -6.05 -10.34
C VAL A 134 -9.12 -6.23 -11.45
N ALA A 135 -8.48 -5.15 -11.91
CA ALA A 135 -7.41 -5.25 -12.91
C ALA A 135 -6.21 -6.04 -12.37
N LEU A 136 -5.86 -5.85 -11.09
CA LEU A 136 -4.81 -6.61 -10.43
C LEU A 136 -5.18 -8.08 -10.30
N GLU A 137 -6.41 -8.40 -9.88
CA GLU A 137 -6.95 -9.76 -9.84
C GLU A 137 -6.81 -10.46 -11.20
N ILE A 138 -7.29 -9.84 -12.29
CA ILE A 138 -7.16 -10.37 -13.66
C ILE A 138 -5.69 -10.63 -14.02
N ARG A 139 -4.80 -9.72 -13.61
CA ARG A 139 -3.36 -9.89 -13.80
C ARG A 139 -2.80 -11.07 -12.99
N GLN A 140 -3.25 -11.28 -11.75
CA GLN A 140 -2.78 -12.41 -10.95
C GLN A 140 -3.30 -13.73 -11.50
N GLN A 141 -4.55 -13.79 -11.96
CA GLN A 141 -5.13 -14.97 -12.61
C GLN A 141 -4.37 -15.35 -13.90
N SER A 142 -3.91 -14.37 -14.68
CA SER A 142 -3.06 -14.65 -15.87
C SER A 142 -1.61 -15.04 -15.54
N ARG A 143 -1.22 -15.04 -14.26
CA ARG A 143 0.15 -15.35 -13.79
C ARG A 143 0.17 -16.44 -12.73
N VAL A 144 -0.86 -17.26 -12.64
CA VAL A 144 -1.00 -18.35 -11.66
C VAL A 144 0.27 -19.22 -11.60
N ASP A 145 0.83 -19.61 -12.74
CA ASP A 145 2.03 -20.45 -12.80
C ASP A 145 3.22 -19.82 -12.08
N LEU A 146 3.43 -18.51 -12.22
CA LEU A 146 4.49 -17.78 -11.54
C LEU A 146 4.27 -17.70 -10.01
N LEU A 147 3.00 -17.64 -9.60
CA LEU A 147 2.60 -17.43 -8.21
C LEU A 147 2.58 -18.73 -7.41
N LEU A 148 2.30 -19.87 -8.06
CA LEU A 148 2.26 -21.19 -7.43
C LEU A 148 3.64 -21.79 -7.14
N VAL A 149 4.71 -21.38 -7.84
CA VAL A 149 6.07 -21.92 -7.62
C VAL A 149 6.47 -21.71 -6.15
N PRO A 150 6.78 -22.75 -5.36
CA PRO A 150 7.24 -22.61 -3.99
C PRO A 150 8.55 -21.82 -3.90
N THR A 151 8.73 -21.03 -2.84
CA THR A 151 10.01 -20.39 -2.56
C THR A 151 10.96 -21.38 -1.88
N HIS A 152 12.06 -21.72 -2.54
CA HIS A 152 13.28 -22.19 -1.88
C HIS A 152 14.03 -21.03 -1.23
#